data_AF-A0A537LQ89-F1
#
_entry.id   AF-A0A537LQ89-F1
#
_cell.length_a   1.000
_cell.length_b   1.000
_cell.length_c   1.000
_cell.angle_alpha   90.00
_cell.angle_beta   90.00
_cell.angle_gamma   90.00
#
_symmetry.space_group_name_H-M   'P 1'
#
loop_
_entity.id
_entity.type
_entity.pdbx_description
1 polymer ?
#
loop_
_entity_poly.entity_id
_entity_poly.type
_entity_poly.pdbx_seq_one_letter_code
_entity_poly.pdbx_strand_id
1 'polypeptide(L)'
;MNSVDATMILLRVIHILSGVFWAGATFFLVGFLQPVVAASGPEGGRLMQRLTSQKRFQMAMPVAAGLTILSGLALYGRVSAGFQIAWITSGTGLVLALSSVAAILAVVTGGVVQRPMATRLQVLAGEVQGSGAPPRPAQMGEMQRLQRRITRISLWIALLLIVAVVGMASARYVRI
;
A
#
# COMPACT_ATOMS: atom_id res chain seq x y z
N MET A 1 0.93 -29.34 19.95
CA MET A 1 0.68 -28.56 18.72
C MET A 1 1.59 -29.12 17.65
N ASN A 2 1.04 -29.63 16.54
CA ASN A 2 1.87 -30.25 15.51
C ASN A 2 2.55 -29.16 14.67
N SER A 3 3.65 -29.49 13.99
CA SER A 3 4.44 -28.51 13.21
C SER A 3 3.61 -27.77 12.15
N VAL A 4 2.59 -28.43 11.59
CA VAL A 4 1.63 -27.87 10.64
C VAL A 4 0.79 -26.76 11.28
N ASP A 5 0.26 -26.98 12.49
CA ASP A 5 -0.54 -25.99 13.22
C ASP A 5 0.29 -24.76 13.58
N ALA A 6 1.52 -24.98 14.07
CA ALA A 6 2.45 -23.91 14.41
C ALA A 6 2.79 -23.04 13.19
N THR A 7 2.99 -23.67 12.02
CA THR A 7 3.25 -22.96 10.76
C THR A 7 2.06 -22.11 10.33
N MET A 8 0.84 -22.65 10.42
CA MET A 8 -0.38 -21.92 10.08
C MET A 8 -0.60 -20.71 10.99
N ILE A 9 -0.36 -20.88 12.30
CA ILE A 9 -0.44 -19.79 13.27
C ILE A 9 0.60 -18.71 12.96
N LEU A 10 1.86 -19.11 12.75
CA LEU A 10 2.95 -18.17 12.46
C LEU A 10 2.66 -17.32 11.21
N LEU A 11 2.24 -17.97 10.13
CA LEU A 11 1.90 -17.27 8.88
C LEU A 11 0.74 -16.30 9.07
N ARG A 12 -0.30 -16.68 9.82
CA ARG A 12 -1.43 -15.79 10.14
C ARG A 12 -0.98 -14.59 10.95
N VAL A 13 -0.14 -14.79 11.97
CA VAL A 13 0.38 -13.69 12.79
C VAL A 13 1.19 -12.71 11.94
N ILE A 14 2.11 -13.21 11.11
CA ILE A 14 2.90 -12.38 10.20
C ILE A 14 1.97 -11.63 9.24
N HIS A 15 1.03 -12.33 8.60
CA HIS A 15 0.09 -11.75 7.64
C HIS A 15 -0.76 -10.63 8.24
N ILE A 16 -1.37 -10.90 9.40
CA ILE A 16 -2.28 -9.97 10.06
C ILE A 16 -1.51 -8.75 10.56
N LEU A 17 -0.40 -8.94 11.28
CA LEU A 17 0.34 -7.80 11.85
C LEU A 17 0.94 -6.91 10.76
N SER A 18 1.53 -7.51 9.72
CA SER A 18 2.07 -6.74 8.59
C SER A 18 0.96 -6.07 7.76
N GLY A 19 -0.15 -6.76 7.53
CA GLY A 19 -1.29 -6.24 6.79
C GLY A 19 -2.00 -5.10 7.50
N VAL A 20 -2.22 -5.23 8.82
CA VAL A 20 -2.80 -4.17 9.67
C VAL A 20 -1.92 -2.94 9.66
N PHE A 21 -0.60 -3.11 9.84
CA PHE A 21 0.32 -1.99 9.78
C PHE A 21 0.30 -1.31 8.41
N TRP A 22 0.43 -2.09 7.33
CA TRP A 22 0.52 -1.54 5.97
C TRP A 22 -0.77 -0.85 5.52
N ALA A 23 -1.93 -1.51 5.67
CA ALA A 23 -3.22 -0.95 5.31
C ALA A 23 -3.58 0.23 6.23
N GLY A 24 -3.39 0.09 7.54
CA GLY A 24 -3.65 1.14 8.52
C GLY A 24 -2.81 2.39 8.27
N ALA A 25 -1.51 2.24 8.03
CA ALA A 25 -0.64 3.36 7.67
C ALA A 25 -1.09 4.01 6.36
N THR A 26 -1.50 3.22 5.36
CA THR A 26 -2.01 3.75 4.09
C THR A 26 -3.28 4.56 4.30
N PHE A 27 -4.26 4.04 5.06
CA PHE A 27 -5.50 4.76 5.37
C PHE A 27 -5.24 6.04 6.15
N PHE A 28 -4.34 6.01 7.14
CA PHE A 28 -3.93 7.20 7.86
C PHE A 28 -3.29 8.25 6.93
N LEU A 29 -2.33 7.82 6.11
CA LEU A 29 -1.61 8.70 5.19
C LEU A 29 -2.57 9.36 4.20
N VAL A 30 -3.47 8.58 3.60
CA VAL A 30 -4.36 9.06 2.54
C VAL A 30 -5.55 9.84 3.10
N GLY A 31 -6.18 9.34 4.16
CA GLY A 31 -7.39 9.93 4.72
C GLY A 31 -7.14 11.16 5.60
N PHE A 32 -5.97 11.25 6.25
CA PHE A 32 -5.71 12.26 7.27
C PHE A 32 -4.45 13.08 6.98
N LEU A 33 -3.30 12.42 6.77
CA LEU A 33 -2.03 13.16 6.66
C LEU A 33 -1.89 13.94 5.35
N GLN A 34 -2.19 13.33 4.20
CA GLN A 34 -2.06 13.95 2.89
C GLN A 34 -2.94 15.21 2.74
N PRO A 35 -4.22 15.22 3.15
CA PRO A 35 -5.05 16.42 3.12
C PRO A 35 -4.48 17.56 3.95
N VAL A 36 -4.02 17.28 5.18
CA VAL A 36 -3.41 18.29 6.05
C VAL A 36 -2.13 18.82 5.43
N VAL A 37 -1.26 17.95 4.93
CA VAL A 37 -0.03 18.34 4.22
C VAL A 37 -0.31 19.24 3.03
N ALA A 38 -1.34 18.94 2.25
CA ALA A 38 -1.73 19.75 1.09
C ALA A 38 -2.25 21.13 1.50
N ALA A 39 -3.04 21.22 2.57
CA ALA A 39 -3.57 22.47 3.11
C ALA A 39 -2.49 23.36 3.74
N SER A 40 -1.43 22.76 4.30
CA SER A 40 -0.31 23.47 4.93
C SER A 40 0.73 24.03 3.96
N GLY A 41 0.50 23.95 2.64
CA GLY A 41 1.36 24.57 1.64
C GLY A 41 2.83 24.09 1.70
N PRO A 42 3.83 24.99 1.59
CA PRO A 42 5.25 24.62 1.56
C PRO A 42 5.74 23.85 2.80
N GLU A 43 5.22 24.19 3.99
CA GLU A 43 5.62 23.53 5.24
C GLU A 43 5.13 22.09 5.29
N GLY A 44 3.90 21.85 4.87
CA GLY A 44 3.36 20.49 4.72
C GLY A 44 4.18 19.65 3.74
N GLY A 45 4.56 20.25 2.59
CA GLY A 45 5.45 19.60 1.63
C GLY A 45 6.80 19.18 2.24
N ARG A 46 7.43 20.04 3.05
CA ARG A 46 8.68 19.73 3.77
C ARG A 46 8.49 18.61 4.80
N LEU A 47 7.37 18.61 5.53
CA LEU A 47 7.04 17.53 6.48
C LEU A 47 6.95 16.18 5.76
N MET A 48 6.20 16.12 4.65
CA MET A 48 6.05 14.89 3.87
C MET A 48 7.38 14.44 3.24
N GLN A 49 8.20 15.37 2.77
CA GLN A 49 9.54 15.06 2.27
C GLN A 49 10.41 14.46 3.38
N ARG A 50 10.45 15.07 4.57
CA ARG A 50 11.20 14.53 5.72
C ARG A 50 10.72 13.13 6.08
N LEU A 51 9.41 12.91 6.18
CA LEU A 51 8.83 11.60 6.49
C LEU A 51 9.23 10.54 5.47
N THR A 52 9.05 10.82 4.17
CA THR A 52 9.29 9.87 3.07
C THR A 52 10.77 9.64 2.78
N SER A 53 11.65 10.54 3.22
CA SER A 53 13.11 10.37 3.16
C SER A 53 13.68 9.56 4.33
N GLN A 54 12.91 9.29 5.39
CA GLN A 54 13.38 8.45 6.50
C GLN A 54 13.59 7.01 6.04
N LYS A 55 14.79 6.47 6.25
CA LYS A 55 15.13 5.06 5.96
C LYS A 55 14.10 4.09 6.57
N ARG A 56 13.65 4.38 7.79
CA ARG A 56 12.62 3.58 8.48
C ARG A 56 11.31 3.53 7.69
N PHE A 57 10.83 4.66 7.19
CA PHE A 57 9.61 4.72 6.37
C PHE A 57 9.79 4.02 5.02
N GLN A 58 10.92 4.28 4.35
CA GLN A 58 11.28 3.68 3.06
C GLN A 58 11.40 2.15 3.13
N MET A 59 11.73 1.58 4.28
CA MET A 59 11.79 0.14 4.49
C MET A 59 10.48 -0.43 5.05
N ALA A 60 9.87 0.23 6.04
CA ALA A 60 8.73 -0.33 6.77
C ALA A 60 7.53 -0.60 5.85
N MET A 61 7.16 0.33 4.97
CA MET A 61 6.02 0.16 4.07
C MET A 61 6.19 -1.01 3.09
N PRO A 62 7.28 -1.11 2.29
CA PRO A 62 7.44 -2.23 1.36
C PRO A 62 7.71 -3.55 2.06
N VAL A 63 8.41 -3.58 3.20
CA VAL A 63 8.61 -4.81 3.98
C VAL A 63 7.28 -5.32 4.52
N ALA A 64 6.45 -4.46 5.09
CA ALA A 64 5.14 -4.86 5.58
C ALA A 64 4.23 -5.34 4.45
N ALA A 65 4.19 -4.64 3.31
CA ALA A 65 3.43 -5.08 2.14
C ALA A 65 3.93 -6.43 1.61
N GLY A 66 5.25 -6.62 1.52
CA GLY A 66 5.87 -7.88 1.09
C GLY A 66 5.57 -9.04 2.04
N LEU A 67 5.71 -8.82 3.35
CA LEU A 67 5.35 -9.81 4.37
C LEU A 67 3.87 -10.17 4.29
N THR A 68 2.99 -9.20 4.08
CA THR A 68 1.53 -9.42 3.92
C THR A 68 1.26 -10.31 2.72
N ILE A 69 1.79 -9.96 1.55
CA ILE A 69 1.54 -10.71 0.30
C ILE A 69 2.13 -12.12 0.38
N LEU A 70 3.39 -12.26 0.78
CA LEU A 70 4.07 -13.56 0.79
C LEU A 70 3.44 -14.53 1.79
N SER A 71 3.13 -14.06 3.00
CA SER A 71 2.44 -14.87 4.00
C SER A 71 1.00 -15.20 3.57
N GLY A 72 0.30 -14.26 2.91
CA GLY A 72 -1.05 -14.44 2.38
C GLY A 72 -1.11 -15.50 1.29
N LEU A 73 -0.20 -15.46 0.33
CA LEU A 73 -0.08 -16.48 -0.72
C LEU A 73 0.28 -17.85 -0.15
N ALA A 74 1.18 -17.89 0.83
CA ALA A 74 1.56 -19.12 1.53
C ALA A 74 0.40 -19.71 2.36
N LEU A 75 -0.46 -18.86 2.93
CA LEU A 75 -1.70 -19.29 3.58
C LEU A 75 -2.68 -19.82 2.55
N TYR A 76 -2.98 -19.03 1.51
CA TYR A 76 -3.92 -19.37 0.46
C TYR A 76 -3.60 -20.73 -0.17
N GLY A 77 -2.35 -20.95 -0.57
CA GLY A 77 -1.90 -22.22 -1.15
C GLY A 77 -2.07 -23.42 -0.20
N ARG A 78 -1.97 -23.22 1.13
CA ARG A 78 -2.24 -24.27 2.12
C ARG A 78 -3.73 -24.55 2.28
N VAL A 79 -4.57 -23.52 2.41
CA VAL A 79 -6.02 -23.72 2.60
C VAL A 79 -6.69 -24.27 1.35
N SER A 80 -6.14 -23.98 0.17
CA SER A 80 -6.62 -24.48 -1.11
C SER A 80 -5.99 -25.82 -1.53
N ALA A 81 -5.31 -26.52 -0.61
CA ALA A 81 -4.63 -27.79 -0.86
C ALA A 81 -3.71 -27.80 -2.11
N GLY A 82 -2.93 -26.72 -2.30
CA GLY A 82 -2.01 -26.57 -3.44
C GLY A 82 -2.67 -25.92 -4.67
N PHE A 83 -3.39 -24.82 -4.48
CA PHE A 83 -4.11 -24.10 -5.54
C PHE A 83 -5.12 -24.94 -6.33
N GLN A 84 -5.84 -25.84 -5.68
CA GLN A 84 -6.88 -26.63 -6.35
C GLN A 84 -8.02 -25.74 -6.85
N ILE A 85 -8.27 -25.78 -8.16
CA ILE A 85 -9.28 -24.95 -8.82
C ILE A 85 -10.65 -25.10 -8.17
N ALA A 86 -11.08 -26.32 -7.84
CA ALA A 86 -12.37 -26.58 -7.21
C ALA A 86 -12.57 -25.80 -5.89
N TRP A 87 -11.52 -25.66 -5.08
CA TRP A 87 -11.58 -24.86 -3.86
C TRP A 87 -11.51 -23.36 -4.17
N ILE A 88 -10.64 -22.95 -5.11
CA ILE A 88 -10.48 -21.55 -5.53
C ILE A 88 -11.79 -20.98 -6.07
N THR A 89 -12.58 -21.79 -6.79
CA THR A 89 -13.86 -21.37 -7.35
C THR A 89 -15.03 -21.48 -6.37
N SER A 90 -14.81 -21.96 -5.14
CA SER A 90 -15.81 -21.89 -4.07
C SER A 90 -16.07 -20.44 -3.65
N GLY A 91 -17.22 -20.16 -3.03
CA GLY A 91 -17.52 -18.80 -2.51
C GLY A 91 -16.40 -18.19 -1.66
N THR A 92 -15.86 -18.95 -0.69
CA THR A 92 -14.76 -18.49 0.17
C THR A 92 -13.44 -18.34 -0.59
N GLY A 93 -13.10 -19.33 -1.44
CA GLY A 93 -11.87 -19.30 -2.23
C GLY A 93 -11.83 -18.11 -3.18
N LEU A 94 -12.94 -17.82 -3.85
CA LEU A 94 -13.05 -16.75 -4.83
C LEU A 94 -12.89 -15.38 -4.18
N VAL A 95 -13.53 -15.14 -3.04
CA VAL A 95 -13.39 -13.88 -2.30
C VAL A 95 -11.95 -13.66 -1.86
N LEU A 96 -11.27 -14.70 -1.36
CA LEU A 96 -9.86 -14.62 -0.99
C LEU A 96 -8.94 -14.40 -2.21
N ALA A 97 -9.24 -15.00 -3.36
CA ALA A 97 -8.51 -14.78 -4.61
C ALA A 97 -8.64 -13.32 -5.06
N LEU A 98 -9.86 -12.79 -5.12
CA LEU A 98 -10.12 -11.39 -5.51
C LEU A 98 -9.47 -10.41 -4.53
N SER A 99 -9.51 -10.69 -3.23
CA SER A 99 -8.82 -9.89 -2.21
C SER A 99 -7.30 -9.89 -2.41
N SER A 100 -6.73 -11.04 -2.76
CA SER A 100 -5.30 -11.18 -3.06
C SER A 100 -4.92 -10.37 -4.30
N VAL A 101 -5.72 -10.44 -5.36
CA VAL A 101 -5.53 -9.63 -6.58
C VAL A 101 -5.58 -8.14 -6.26
N ALA A 102 -6.56 -7.69 -5.47
CA ALA A 102 -6.67 -6.29 -5.07
C ALA A 102 -5.44 -5.80 -4.30
N ALA A 103 -4.94 -6.59 -3.33
CA ALA A 103 -3.73 -6.26 -2.58
C ALA A 103 -2.47 -6.22 -3.47
N ILE A 104 -2.34 -7.16 -4.41
CA ILE A 104 -1.22 -7.18 -5.37
C ILE A 104 -1.27 -5.94 -6.28
N LEU A 105 -2.45 -5.59 -6.80
CA LEU A 105 -2.64 -4.38 -7.60
C LEU A 105 -2.26 -3.12 -6.80
N ALA A 106 -2.61 -3.05 -5.51
CA ALA A 106 -2.22 -1.93 -4.66
C ALA A 106 -0.69 -1.75 -4.58
N VAL A 107 0.06 -2.85 -4.42
CA VAL A 107 1.54 -2.82 -4.41
C VAL A 107 2.10 -2.45 -5.77
N VAL A 108 1.59 -3.02 -6.86
CA VAL A 108 2.04 -2.71 -8.23
C VAL A 108 1.79 -1.24 -8.54
N THR A 109 0.60 -0.73 -8.23
CA THR A 109 0.26 0.69 -8.44
C THR A 109 1.18 1.61 -7.62
N GLY A 110 1.45 1.30 -6.35
CA GLY A 110 2.37 2.09 -5.53
C GLY A 110 3.82 2.04 -6.03
N GLY A 111 4.32 0.84 -6.34
CA GLY A 111 5.71 0.60 -6.69
C GLY A 111 6.09 0.99 -8.13
N VAL A 112 5.19 0.78 -9.08
CA VAL A 112 5.45 0.98 -10.52
C VAL A 112 4.86 2.29 -11.02
N VAL A 113 3.66 2.66 -10.58
CA VAL A 113 2.96 3.86 -11.10
C VAL A 113 3.26 5.10 -10.25
N GLN A 114 3.13 5.01 -8.94
CA GLN A 114 3.30 6.16 -8.05
C GLN A 114 4.77 6.51 -7.80
N ARG A 115 5.64 5.51 -7.62
CA ARG A 115 7.05 5.72 -7.23
C ARG A 115 7.83 6.62 -8.19
N PRO A 116 7.80 6.44 -9.53
CA PRO A 116 8.56 7.33 -10.43
C PRO A 116 8.14 8.79 -10.31
N MET A 117 6.84 9.03 -10.13
CA MET A 117 6.30 10.37 -9.95
C MET A 117 6.72 11.00 -8.62
N ALA A 118 6.74 10.20 -7.55
CA ALA A 118 7.23 10.64 -6.24
C ALA A 118 8.73 10.99 -6.29
N THR A 119 9.54 10.16 -6.96
CA THR A 119 10.97 10.44 -7.18
C THR A 119 11.15 11.74 -7.97
N ARG A 120 10.40 11.93 -9.07
CA ARG A 120 10.47 13.17 -9.86
C ARG A 120 10.11 14.40 -9.03
N LEU A 121 9.07 14.30 -8.19
CA LEU A 121 8.67 15.38 -7.29
C LEU A 121 9.77 15.69 -6.25
N GLN A 122 10.44 14.68 -5.71
CA GLN A 122 11.58 14.86 -4.79
C GLN A 122 12.78 15.55 -5.46
N VAL A 123 13.11 15.16 -6.69
CA VAL A 123 14.19 15.79 -7.47
C VAL A 123 13.89 17.26 -7.72
N LEU A 124 12.70 17.61 -8.22
CA LEU A 124 12.28 19.00 -8.44
C LEU A 124 12.29 19.81 -7.15
N ALA A 125 11.82 19.23 -6.04
CA ALA A 125 11.86 19.89 -4.73
C ALA A 125 13.30 20.15 -4.26
N GLY A 126 14.23 19.22 -4.54
CA GLY A 126 15.65 19.36 -4.26
C GLY A 126 16.31 20.46 -5.10
N GLU A 127 16.02 20.53 -6.40
CA GLU A 127 16.51 21.59 -7.29
C GLU A 127 16.08 22.99 -6.80
N VAL A 128 14.81 23.14 -6.42
CA VAL A 128 14.28 24.40 -5.90
C VAL A 128 15.00 24.78 -4.59
N GLN A 129 15.12 23.84 -3.65
CA GLN A 129 15.80 24.09 -2.38
C GLN A 129 17.29 24.42 -2.56
N GLY A 130 17.99 23.70 -3.43
CA GLY A 130 19.41 23.91 -3.70
C GLY A 130 19.72 25.22 -4.44
N SER A 131 18.77 25.74 -5.22
CA SER A 131 18.95 27.00 -5.94
C SER A 131 18.91 28.24 -5.05
N GLY A 132 18.35 28.14 -3.84
CA GLY A 132 18.11 29.28 -2.94
C GLY A 132 17.11 30.32 -3.49
N ALA A 133 16.59 30.12 -4.69
CA ALA A 133 15.66 31.01 -5.37
C ALA A 133 14.22 30.48 -5.30
N PRO A 134 13.21 31.36 -5.42
CA PRO A 134 11.82 30.93 -5.55
C PRO A 134 11.64 29.99 -6.76
N PRO A 135 10.81 28.94 -6.63
CA PRO A 135 10.52 28.04 -7.74
C PRO A 135 9.97 28.78 -8.95
N ARG A 136 10.53 28.51 -10.14
CA ARG A 136 10.04 29.08 -11.39
C ARG A 136 8.58 28.66 -11.64
N PRO A 137 7.75 29.47 -12.33
CA PRO A 137 6.35 29.14 -12.59
C PRO A 137 6.14 27.76 -13.23
N ALA A 138 7.02 27.37 -14.15
CA ALA A 138 7.00 26.05 -14.78
C ALA A 138 7.28 24.90 -13.79
N GLN A 139 8.26 25.06 -12.89
CA GLN A 139 8.58 24.08 -11.86
C GLN A 139 7.42 23.92 -10.87
N MET A 140 6.83 25.03 -10.42
CA MET A 140 5.66 25.02 -9.55
C MET A 140 4.48 24.28 -10.21
N GLY A 141 4.22 24.54 -11.50
CA GLY A 141 3.17 23.86 -12.26
C GLY A 141 3.40 22.35 -12.38
N GLU A 142 4.64 21.90 -12.64
CA GLU A 142 4.99 20.47 -12.70
C GLU A 142 4.80 19.79 -11.33
N MET A 143 5.30 20.41 -10.25
CA MET A 143 5.16 19.89 -8.89
C MET A 143 3.70 19.71 -8.48
N GLN A 144 2.84 20.71 -8.74
CA GLN A 144 1.41 20.63 -8.46
C GLN A 144 0.71 19.52 -9.27
N ARG A 145 1.06 19.37 -10.55
CA ARG A 145 0.52 18.28 -11.40
C ARG A 145 0.92 16.90 -10.86
N LEU A 146 2.17 16.72 -10.47
CA LEU A 146 2.66 15.48 -9.87
C LEU A 146 1.94 15.17 -8.56
N GLN A 147 1.85 16.15 -7.65
CA GLN A 147 1.13 16.01 -6.38
C GLN A 147 -0.32 15.55 -6.58
N ARG A 148 -1.09 16.24 -7.44
CA ARG A 148 -2.49 15.86 -7.70
C ARG A 148 -2.63 14.44 -8.26
N ARG A 149 -1.72 14.01 -9.12
CA ARG A 149 -1.73 12.64 -9.66
C ARG A 149 -1.35 11.62 -8.57
N ILE A 150 -0.34 11.91 -7.75
CA ILE A 150 0.05 11.05 -6.60
C ILE A 150 -1.12 10.88 -5.64
N THR A 151 -1.84 11.94 -5.29
CA THR A 151 -3.01 11.88 -4.40
C THR A 151 -4.11 11.00 -4.99
N ARG A 152 -4.44 11.17 -6.29
CA ARG A 152 -5.44 10.31 -6.95
C ARG A 152 -5.04 8.84 -6.96
N ILE A 153 -3.77 8.54 -7.26
CA ILE A 153 -3.25 7.17 -7.21
C ILE A 153 -3.30 6.62 -5.78
N SER A 154 -2.99 7.44 -4.77
CA SER A 154 -3.05 7.05 -3.37
C SER A 154 -4.48 6.70 -2.94
N LEU A 155 -5.49 7.43 -3.42
CA LEU A 155 -6.91 7.10 -3.20
C LEU A 155 -7.29 5.77 -3.85
N TRP A 156 -6.82 5.50 -5.07
CA TRP A 156 -7.03 4.22 -5.74
C TRP A 156 -6.40 3.06 -4.97
N ILE A 157 -5.17 3.23 -4.47
CA ILE A 157 -4.50 2.25 -3.62
C ILE A 157 -5.32 2.00 -2.36
N ALA A 158 -5.78 3.06 -1.68
CA ALA A 158 -6.63 2.92 -0.49
C ALA A 158 -7.91 2.14 -0.79
N LEU A 159 -8.58 2.40 -1.93
CA LEU A 159 -9.76 1.65 -2.35
C LEU A 159 -9.46 0.16 -2.57
N LEU A 160 -8.36 -0.17 -3.26
CA LEU A 160 -7.93 -1.55 -3.46
C LEU A 160 -7.67 -2.26 -2.12
N LEU A 161 -7.07 -1.57 -1.15
CA LEU A 161 -6.85 -2.12 0.19
C LEU A 161 -8.15 -2.28 0.97
N ILE A 162 -9.13 -1.39 0.80
CA ILE A 162 -10.47 -1.57 1.38
C ILE A 162 -11.10 -2.85 0.83
N VAL A 163 -11.07 -3.06 -0.49
CA VAL A 163 -11.58 -4.30 -1.11
C VAL A 163 -10.88 -5.53 -0.55
N ALA A 164 -9.55 -5.49 -0.43
CA ALA A 164 -8.77 -6.59 0.12
C ALA A 164 -9.13 -6.88 1.60
N VAL A 165 -9.20 -5.86 2.45
CA VAL A 165 -9.51 -6.00 3.88
C VAL A 165 -10.93 -6.50 4.09
N VAL A 166 -11.91 -5.90 3.41
CA VAL A 166 -13.32 -6.29 3.51
C VAL A 166 -13.52 -7.72 3.00
N GLY A 167 -12.94 -8.07 1.85
CA GLY A 167 -13.02 -9.42 1.30
C GLY A 167 -12.40 -10.46 2.22
N MET A 168 -11.22 -10.20 2.81
CA MET A 168 -10.63 -11.10 3.79
C MET A 168 -11.49 -11.28 5.04
N ALA A 169 -12.09 -10.19 5.54
CA ALA A 169 -12.97 -10.23 6.71
C ALA A 169 -14.29 -10.96 6.43
N SER A 170 -14.81 -10.88 5.20
CA SER A 170 -16.10 -11.46 4.82
C SER A 170 -16.00 -12.89 4.26
N ALA A 171 -14.83 -13.32 3.77
CA ALA A 171 -14.67 -14.54 2.97
C ALA A 171 -15.33 -15.78 3.60
N ARG A 172 -15.19 -15.96 4.92
CA ARG A 172 -15.75 -17.12 5.65
C ARG A 172 -17.27 -17.20 5.65
N TYR A 173 -17.96 -16.10 5.36
CA TYR A 173 -19.41 -16.01 5.33
C TYR A 173 -19.99 -16.23 3.94
N VAL A 174 -19.14 -16.28 2.90
CA VAL A 174 -19.58 -16.49 1.52
C VAL A 174 -19.53 -17.98 1.20
N ARG A 175 -20.72 -18.58 1.12
CA ARG A 175 -20.94 -19.95 0.67
C ARG A 175 -21.84 -19.88 -0.57
N ILE A 176 -21.29 -20.27 -1.71
CA ILE A 176 -21.96 -20.35 -3.01
C ILE A 176 -21.57 -21.70 -3.60
#